data_AF-A0A7C0VFA1-F1
#
_entry.id   AF-A0A7C0VFA1-F1
#
_cell.length_a   1.000
_cell.length_b   1.000
_cell.length_c   1.000
_cell.angle_alpha   90.00
_cell.angle_beta   90.00
_cell.angle_gamma   90.00
#
_symmetry.space_group_name_H-M   'P 1'
#
loop_
_entity.id
_entity.type
_entity.pdbx_description
1 polymer ?
#
loop_
_entity_poly.entity_id
_entity_poly.type
_entity_poly.pdbx_seq_one_letter_code
_entity_poly.pdbx_strand_id
1 'polypeptide(L)'
;MKYSPRKKKKTPEKRTLSSWKDIADYLKVTVRTAQRWERKFDLPIRRLGKDQKFYIMADANEIDEWIKKSNRRLKARSMPLLKIVFLFIIFLGIATLINYFLFKHPSSKTPGLPFSFLARSDCIEVYDQDGHYLWSYQVNERLEQRLYLSSSSPFIFFDDLDADNKMDVLMAVHTKDNIADRLVRLDVQGRVIWEYRPGLACQYGHRTYSSDFDIKLLHLSDLNGDGKKEIIVDACHKINFPCRIVVLDPDGFTQGEYWNTGHIVTIKTVDLNHDNYQEILLGGVNNNYQRGCLIILDVREITGCSPPQANSDFFPAHYTPGTELFYILIPPDSLSKFLFIQDTVFSIDLFNDQTFTVCTNKSRVFYKFNFDLSPLDVFTGLEFKQINQNLIQEGKIKTSFQINREKLLKEILYWNGQEWISKPSPNLLQ
;
A
#
# COMPACT_ATOMS: atom_id res chain seq x y z
N MET A 1 22.82 -8.01 115.73
CA MET A 1 24.30 -7.91 115.62
C MET A 1 24.82 -9.05 114.76
N LYS A 2 25.42 -8.78 113.59
CA LYS A 2 26.69 -9.37 113.13
C LYS A 2 27.09 -8.79 111.77
N TYR A 3 28.18 -8.04 111.86
CA TYR A 3 29.07 -7.41 110.89
C TYR A 3 29.17 -7.98 109.46
N SER A 4 29.25 -7.04 108.51
CA SER A 4 29.76 -7.18 107.14
C SER A 4 31.28 -7.42 107.11
N PRO A 5 31.82 -7.95 106.01
CA PRO A 5 32.90 -7.20 105.37
C PRO A 5 32.79 -7.09 103.83
N ARG A 6 33.15 -5.89 103.35
CA ARG A 6 33.38 -5.47 101.96
C ARG A 6 34.43 -6.35 101.26
N LYS A 7 34.14 -6.80 100.03
CA LYS A 7 35.15 -7.35 99.09
C LYS A 7 35.71 -6.27 98.17
N LYS A 8 37.04 -6.25 98.09
CA LYS A 8 37.92 -5.31 97.38
C LYS A 8 37.69 -5.32 95.85
N LYS A 9 37.65 -4.14 95.22
CA LYS A 9 37.81 -3.94 93.77
C LYS A 9 39.25 -4.32 93.37
N LYS A 10 39.42 -5.22 92.41
CA LYS A 10 40.70 -5.49 91.72
C LYS A 10 40.78 -4.65 90.45
N THR A 11 41.80 -3.81 90.35
CA THR A 11 42.26 -3.13 89.12
C THR A 11 42.71 -4.18 88.09
N PRO A 12 42.52 -3.95 86.77
CA PRO A 12 42.95 -4.91 85.75
C PRO A 12 44.47 -4.91 85.64
N GLU A 13 45.08 -6.07 85.89
CA GLU A 13 46.50 -6.32 85.76
C GLU A 13 46.88 -6.29 84.26
N LYS A 14 47.71 -5.32 83.85
CA LYS A 14 48.32 -5.28 82.51
C LYS A 14 49.18 -6.53 82.32
N ARG A 15 48.71 -7.51 81.56
CA ARG A 15 49.50 -8.70 81.18
C ARG A 15 50.32 -8.39 79.94
N THR A 16 51.55 -7.95 80.14
CA THR A 16 52.57 -7.86 79.09
C THR A 16 53.19 -9.23 78.85
N LEU A 17 53.16 -9.71 77.60
CA LEU A 17 53.78 -10.97 77.17
C LEU A 17 55.20 -10.66 76.69
N SER A 18 56.21 -11.33 77.25
CA SER A 18 57.63 -10.95 77.07
C SER A 18 58.45 -11.92 76.23
N SER A 19 57.83 -13.00 75.74
CA SER A 19 58.50 -13.98 74.89
C SER A 19 57.56 -14.56 73.82
N TRP A 20 58.15 -15.10 72.75
CA TRP A 20 57.39 -15.83 71.73
C TRP A 20 56.62 -17.02 72.28
N LYS A 21 57.11 -17.66 73.34
CA LYS A 21 56.45 -18.79 73.97
C LYS A 21 55.18 -18.33 74.69
N ASP A 22 55.26 -17.21 75.43
CA ASP A 22 54.10 -16.62 76.11
C ASP A 22 53.02 -16.16 75.13
N ILE A 23 53.42 -15.58 74.00
CA ILE A 23 52.50 -15.15 72.92
C ILE A 23 51.83 -16.36 72.26
N ALA A 24 52.60 -17.42 71.99
CA ALA A 24 52.10 -18.64 71.39
C ALA A 24 51.10 -19.37 72.31
N ASP A 25 51.42 -19.46 73.60
CA ASP A 25 50.55 -20.05 74.63
C ASP A 25 49.28 -19.23 74.81
N TYR A 26 49.37 -17.89 74.81
CA TYR A 26 48.22 -16.99 74.88
C TYR A 26 47.28 -17.17 73.68
N LEU A 27 47.84 -17.26 72.48
CA LEU A 27 47.10 -17.48 71.23
C LEU A 27 46.67 -18.94 71.01
N LYS A 28 47.11 -19.88 71.86
CA LYS A 28 46.96 -21.33 71.72
C LYS A 28 47.44 -21.86 70.36
N VAL A 29 48.59 -21.37 69.88
CA VAL A 29 49.24 -21.80 68.63
C VAL A 29 50.69 -22.17 68.87
N THR A 30 51.35 -22.77 67.87
CA THR A 30 52.80 -23.00 67.96
C THR A 30 53.59 -21.69 67.78
N VAL A 31 54.79 -21.63 68.35
CA VAL A 31 55.70 -20.48 68.20
C VAL A 31 55.97 -20.12 66.74
N ARG A 32 56.13 -21.11 65.86
CA ARG A 32 56.32 -20.90 64.41
C ARG A 32 55.08 -20.25 63.77
N THR A 33 53.88 -20.62 64.22
CA THR A 33 52.63 -20.02 63.74
C THR A 33 52.50 -18.57 64.21
N ALA A 34 52.83 -18.27 65.47
CA ALA A 34 52.81 -16.91 65.99
C ALA A 34 53.79 -15.99 65.25
N GLN A 35 55.02 -16.46 64.98
CA GLN A 35 56.01 -15.75 64.17
C GLN A 35 55.57 -15.55 62.71
N ARG A 36 54.86 -16.53 62.15
CA ARG A 36 54.27 -16.41 60.81
C ARG A 36 53.17 -15.34 60.79
N TRP A 37 52.39 -15.23 61.86
CA TRP A 37 51.31 -14.25 61.97
C TRP A 37 51.81 -12.82 62.09
N GLU A 38 52.92 -12.60 62.79
CA GLU A 38 53.62 -11.30 62.75
C GLU A 38 54.02 -10.92 61.31
N ARG A 39 54.66 -11.84 60.56
CA ARG A 39 55.17 -11.52 59.22
C ARG A 39 54.10 -11.37 58.14
N LYS A 40 52.99 -12.11 58.23
CA LYS A 40 51.98 -12.19 57.14
C LYS A 40 50.68 -11.48 57.44
N PHE A 41 50.37 -11.25 58.72
CA PHE A 41 49.06 -10.80 59.16
C PHE A 41 49.14 -9.65 60.19
N ASP A 42 50.31 -9.01 60.29
CA ASP A 42 50.59 -7.83 61.13
C ASP A 42 50.16 -8.00 62.59
N LEU A 43 50.53 -9.14 63.21
CA LEU A 43 50.30 -9.38 64.63
C LEU A 43 51.00 -8.28 65.46
N PRO A 44 50.28 -7.56 66.36
CA PRO A 44 50.82 -6.40 67.08
C PRO A 44 51.84 -6.85 68.13
N ILE A 45 53.12 -6.76 67.76
CA ILE A 45 54.26 -7.10 68.60
C ILE A 45 55.26 -5.96 68.53
N ARG A 46 55.77 -5.54 69.70
CA ARG A 46 56.79 -4.49 69.81
C ARG A 46 58.15 -5.16 70.00
N ARG A 47 59.12 -4.81 69.15
CA ARG A 47 60.52 -5.23 69.30
C ARG A 47 61.32 -4.07 69.86
N LEU A 48 61.93 -4.27 71.03
CA LEU A 48 62.77 -3.27 71.70
C LEU A 48 64.23 -3.73 71.63
N GLY A 49 65.10 -2.92 71.02
CA GLY A 49 66.54 -3.13 71.00
C GLY A 49 67.29 -2.25 69.97
N LYS A 50 68.43 -1.69 70.39
CA LYS A 50 69.55 -1.28 69.53
C LYS A 50 70.66 -2.33 69.70
N ASP A 51 71.22 -2.78 68.59
CA ASP A 51 72.33 -3.72 68.42
C ASP A 51 72.24 -5.11 69.09
N GLN A 52 71.97 -6.10 68.23
CA GLN A 52 72.15 -7.55 68.36
C GLN A 52 71.42 -8.37 69.45
N LYS A 53 70.54 -7.79 70.28
CA LYS A 53 69.55 -8.56 71.06
C LYS A 53 68.15 -7.93 71.01
N PHE A 54 67.19 -8.60 70.37
CA PHE A 54 65.79 -8.16 70.28
C PHE A 54 64.97 -8.69 71.47
N TYR A 55 64.46 -7.80 72.33
CA TYR A 55 63.42 -8.15 73.29
C TYR A 55 62.05 -7.96 72.65
N ILE A 56 61.13 -8.91 72.89
CA ILE A 56 59.79 -8.92 72.31
C ILE A 56 58.78 -8.64 73.41
N MET A 57 57.89 -7.70 73.17
CA MET A 57 56.82 -7.35 74.09
C MET A 57 55.51 -7.24 73.33
N ALA A 58 54.45 -7.88 73.82
CA ALA A 58 53.10 -7.73 73.30
C ALA A 58 52.10 -7.43 74.43
N ASP A 59 51.16 -6.53 74.16
CA ASP A 59 50.04 -6.26 75.07
C ASP A 59 48.89 -7.24 74.74
N ALA A 60 48.42 -7.97 75.74
CA ALA A 60 47.34 -8.94 75.56
C ALA A 60 46.04 -8.31 75.00
N ASN A 61 45.75 -7.05 75.32
CA ASN A 61 44.55 -6.36 74.83
C ASN A 61 44.66 -6.01 73.34
N GLU A 62 45.85 -5.61 72.87
CA GLU A 62 46.10 -5.33 71.44
C GLU A 62 45.96 -6.61 70.60
N ILE A 63 46.40 -7.76 71.13
CA ILE A 63 46.22 -9.07 70.48
C ILE A 63 44.73 -9.43 70.40
N ASP A 64 43.97 -9.25 71.48
CA ASP A 64 42.53 -9.56 71.50
C ASP A 64 41.74 -8.71 70.50
N GLU A 65 42.08 -7.41 70.38
CA GLU A 65 41.49 -6.52 69.37
C GLU A 65 41.83 -6.97 67.94
N TRP A 66 43.07 -7.37 67.70
CA TRP A 66 43.51 -7.90 66.41
C TRP A 66 42.74 -9.19 66.02
N ILE A 67 42.49 -10.10 66.96
CA ILE A 67 41.68 -11.31 66.72
C ILE A 67 40.25 -10.94 66.33
N LYS A 68 39.63 -9.99 67.05
CA LYS A 68 38.25 -9.53 66.74
C LYS A 68 38.15 -8.92 65.35
N LYS A 69 39.16 -8.14 64.93
CA LYS A 69 39.22 -7.51 63.61
C LYS A 69 39.43 -8.54 62.49
N SER A 70 40.28 -9.54 62.72
CA SER A 70 40.56 -10.62 61.76
C SER A 70 39.37 -11.56 61.55
N ASN A 71 38.59 -11.87 62.60
CA ASN A 71 37.37 -12.69 62.48
C ASN A 71 36.24 -12.00 61.70
N ARG A 72 36.19 -10.66 61.67
CA ARG A 72 35.22 -9.91 60.85
C ARG A 72 35.49 -10.03 59.35
N ARG A 73 36.75 -10.18 58.93
CA ARG A 73 37.11 -10.34 57.50
C ARG A 73 36.78 -11.73 56.94
N LEU A 74 36.70 -12.77 57.79
CA LEU A 74 36.41 -14.14 57.36
C LEU A 74 34.91 -14.45 57.18
N LYS A 75 34.01 -13.67 57.80
CA LYS A 75 32.54 -13.87 57.67
C LYS A 75 31.90 -13.23 56.43
N ALA A 76 32.64 -12.46 55.64
CA ALA A 76 32.08 -11.66 54.54
C ALA A 76 32.02 -12.38 53.17
N ARG A 77 32.25 -13.70 53.07
CA ARG A 77 32.46 -14.37 51.77
C ARG A 77 31.66 -15.65 51.51
N SER A 78 30.46 -15.81 52.08
CA SER A 78 29.53 -16.87 51.68
C SER A 78 28.11 -16.32 51.47
N MET A 79 27.64 -16.24 50.22
CA MET A 79 26.21 -16.05 49.96
C MET A 79 25.46 -17.37 50.22
N PRO A 80 24.29 -17.35 50.88
CA PRO A 80 23.56 -18.57 51.21
C PRO A 80 22.95 -19.20 49.95
N LEU A 81 23.11 -20.51 49.80
CA LEU A 81 22.61 -21.35 48.69
C LEU A 81 21.15 -21.05 48.32
N LEU A 82 20.33 -20.69 49.32
CA LEU A 82 18.93 -20.29 49.16
C LEU A 82 18.71 -19.12 48.19
N LYS A 83 19.61 -18.12 48.14
CA LYS A 83 19.46 -16.97 47.22
C LYS A 83 19.71 -17.36 45.77
N ILE A 84 20.62 -18.31 45.54
CA ILE A 84 20.90 -18.84 44.19
C ILE A 84 19.72 -19.68 43.71
N VAL A 85 19.18 -20.54 44.59
CA VAL A 85 17.98 -21.34 44.29
C VAL A 85 16.77 -20.43 44.01
N PHE A 86 16.59 -19.36 44.80
CA PHE A 86 15.47 -18.42 44.60
C PHE A 86 15.58 -17.67 43.26
N LEU A 87 16.79 -17.23 42.87
CA LEU A 87 17.02 -16.62 41.56
C LEU A 87 16.78 -17.61 40.41
N PHE A 88 17.12 -18.89 40.60
CA PHE A 88 16.84 -19.94 39.61
C PHE A 88 15.34 -20.21 39.45
N ILE A 89 14.58 -20.22 40.54
CA ILE A 89 13.12 -20.38 40.49
C ILE A 89 12.45 -19.18 39.82
N ILE A 90 12.90 -17.95 40.09
CA ILE A 90 12.43 -16.76 39.39
C ILE A 90 12.75 -16.85 37.90
N PHE A 91 13.97 -17.24 37.54
CA PHE A 91 14.37 -17.41 36.14
C PHE A 91 13.54 -18.50 35.45
N LEU A 92 13.30 -19.63 36.11
CA LEU A 92 12.48 -20.72 35.57
C LEU A 92 11.01 -20.28 35.42
N GLY A 93 10.49 -19.49 36.36
CA GLY A 93 9.15 -18.89 36.29
C GLY A 93 9.02 -17.87 35.16
N ILE A 94 10.04 -17.03 34.94
CA ILE A 94 10.07 -16.09 33.82
C ILE A 94 10.20 -16.85 32.50
N ALA A 95 11.05 -17.87 32.43
CA ALA A 95 11.22 -18.70 31.24
C ALA A 95 9.93 -19.45 30.90
N THR A 96 9.22 -20.00 31.87
CA THR A 96 7.91 -20.63 31.64
C THR A 96 6.84 -19.62 31.28
N LEU A 97 6.86 -18.41 31.83
CA LEU A 97 5.95 -17.33 31.44
C LEU A 97 6.20 -16.85 30.00
N ILE A 98 7.48 -16.70 29.61
CA ILE A 98 7.88 -16.40 28.24
C ILE A 98 7.46 -17.54 27.31
N ASN A 99 7.70 -18.79 27.69
CA ASN A 99 7.31 -19.94 26.87
C ASN A 99 5.79 -20.05 26.76
N TYR A 100 5.05 -19.74 27.84
CA TYR A 100 3.59 -19.65 27.84
C TYR A 100 3.09 -18.54 26.92
N PHE A 101 3.74 -17.37 26.89
CA PHE A 101 3.40 -16.29 25.96
C PHE A 101 3.76 -16.62 24.51
N LEU A 102 4.89 -17.29 24.26
CA LEU A 102 5.34 -17.67 22.92
C LEU A 102 4.54 -18.84 22.31
N PHE A 103 4.08 -19.80 23.12
CA PHE A 103 3.38 -21.00 22.63
C PHE A 103 1.85 -20.97 22.78
N LYS A 104 1.29 -20.08 23.59
CA LYS A 104 -0.17 -19.97 23.79
C LYS A 104 -0.81 -18.77 23.09
N HIS A 105 -0.02 -17.86 22.54
CA HIS A 105 -0.50 -17.15 21.37
C HIS A 105 -0.51 -18.14 20.21
N PRO A 106 -1.64 -18.32 19.49
CA PRO A 106 -1.56 -18.99 18.19
C PRO A 106 -0.46 -18.26 17.44
N SER A 107 0.44 -18.97 16.73
CA SER A 107 1.35 -18.34 15.77
C SER A 107 0.56 -17.24 15.10
N SER A 108 0.93 -15.99 15.32
CA SER A 108 0.40 -14.90 14.54
C SER A 108 0.95 -15.18 13.15
N LYS A 109 0.27 -16.05 12.39
CA LYS A 109 0.31 -16.00 10.94
C LYS A 109 0.12 -14.52 10.68
N THR A 110 1.15 -13.88 10.13
CA THR A 110 0.99 -12.56 9.54
C THR A 110 -0.34 -12.59 8.81
N PRO A 111 -1.30 -11.70 9.14
CA PRO A 111 -2.59 -11.69 8.48
C PRO A 111 -2.32 -11.78 6.98
N GLY A 112 -2.93 -12.76 6.30
CA GLY A 112 -2.75 -12.90 4.86
C GLY A 112 -3.13 -11.58 4.19
N LEU A 113 -2.45 -11.23 3.10
CA LEU A 113 -2.79 -10.03 2.34
C LEU A 113 -4.08 -10.28 1.55
N PRO A 114 -4.97 -9.28 1.43
CA PRO A 114 -6.09 -9.30 0.49
C PRO A 114 -5.64 -9.76 -0.90
N PHE A 115 -6.30 -10.78 -1.43
CA PHE A 115 -5.91 -11.38 -2.72
C PHE A 115 -7.12 -11.75 -3.57
N SER A 116 -8.20 -12.22 -2.94
CA SER A 116 -9.42 -12.60 -3.64
C SER A 116 -10.66 -12.19 -2.87
N PHE A 117 -11.81 -12.23 -3.54
CA PHE A 117 -13.08 -11.84 -2.97
C PHE A 117 -14.20 -12.81 -3.32
N LEU A 118 -15.28 -12.72 -2.57
CA LEU A 118 -16.56 -13.37 -2.86
C LEU A 118 -17.69 -12.40 -2.57
N ALA A 119 -18.44 -12.02 -3.60
CA ALA A 119 -19.63 -11.19 -3.45
C ALA A 119 -20.81 -12.03 -2.93
N ARG A 120 -21.35 -11.63 -1.78
CA ARG A 120 -22.60 -12.13 -1.21
C ARG A 120 -23.76 -11.21 -1.59
N SER A 121 -24.91 -11.36 -0.95
CA SER A 121 -26.09 -10.54 -1.25
C SER A 121 -25.91 -9.06 -0.93
N ASP A 122 -25.19 -8.77 0.14
CA ASP A 122 -25.16 -7.50 0.85
C ASP A 122 -23.77 -7.16 1.42
N CYS A 123 -22.79 -8.02 1.15
CA CYS A 123 -21.41 -7.84 1.56
C CYS A 123 -20.45 -8.48 0.56
N ILE A 124 -19.18 -8.07 0.66
CA ILE A 124 -18.08 -8.66 -0.09
C ILE A 124 -17.08 -9.21 0.92
N GLU A 125 -16.88 -10.52 0.87
CA GLU A 125 -15.90 -11.23 1.69
C GLU A 125 -14.55 -11.17 0.99
N VAL A 126 -13.47 -10.96 1.76
CA VAL A 126 -12.10 -10.89 1.24
C VAL A 126 -11.24 -11.98 1.89
N TYR A 127 -10.41 -12.61 1.07
CA TYR A 127 -9.59 -13.77 1.42
C TYR A 127 -8.14 -13.56 1.02
N ASP A 128 -7.24 -14.26 1.70
CA ASP A 128 -5.83 -14.33 1.34
C ASP A 128 -5.56 -15.27 0.15
N GLN A 129 -4.30 -15.34 -0.28
CA GLN A 129 -3.84 -16.19 -1.39
C GLN A 129 -4.06 -17.70 -1.15
N ASP A 130 -4.15 -18.11 0.12
CA ASP A 130 -4.36 -19.51 0.52
C ASP A 130 -5.86 -19.82 0.70
N GLY A 131 -6.73 -18.82 0.49
CA GLY A 131 -8.18 -18.93 0.63
C GLY A 131 -8.70 -18.81 2.07
N HIS A 132 -7.90 -18.32 3.01
CA HIS A 132 -8.39 -18.02 4.36
C HIS A 132 -9.15 -16.69 4.37
N TYR A 133 -10.30 -16.68 5.04
CA TYR A 133 -11.09 -15.48 5.25
C TYR A 133 -10.31 -14.44 6.06
N LEU A 134 -10.33 -13.19 5.62
CA LEU A 134 -9.71 -12.05 6.31
C LEU A 134 -10.79 -11.18 6.98
N TRP A 135 -11.70 -10.64 6.18
CA TRP A 135 -12.75 -9.70 6.62
C TRP A 135 -13.87 -9.61 5.57
N SER A 136 -14.94 -8.89 5.90
CA SER A 136 -16.01 -8.58 4.95
C SER A 136 -16.39 -7.10 5.00
N TYR A 137 -16.61 -6.52 3.83
CA TYR A 137 -17.15 -5.16 3.69
C TYR A 137 -18.67 -5.23 3.54
N GLN A 138 -19.39 -4.60 4.48
CA GLN A 138 -20.85 -4.55 4.48
C GLN A 138 -21.33 -3.41 3.58
N VAL A 139 -22.04 -3.75 2.51
CA VAL A 139 -22.57 -2.80 1.53
C VAL A 139 -23.93 -2.25 1.99
N ASN A 140 -24.67 -3.04 2.78
CA ASN A 140 -26.02 -2.71 3.30
C ASN A 140 -27.08 -2.46 2.20
N GLU A 141 -26.78 -2.85 0.97
CA GLU A 141 -27.66 -2.82 -0.19
C GLU A 141 -27.47 -4.13 -0.97
N ARG A 142 -28.45 -4.51 -1.80
CA ARG A 142 -28.35 -5.76 -2.55
C ARG A 142 -27.37 -5.61 -3.71
N LEU A 143 -26.29 -6.37 -3.70
CA LEU A 143 -25.27 -6.40 -4.76
C LEU A 143 -25.77 -7.03 -6.06
N GLU A 144 -25.32 -6.50 -7.20
CA GLU A 144 -25.43 -7.15 -8.50
C GLU A 144 -24.29 -8.16 -8.68
N GLN A 145 -24.48 -9.34 -8.10
CA GLN A 145 -23.44 -10.38 -8.01
C GLN A 145 -22.83 -10.78 -9.35
N ARG A 146 -23.57 -10.67 -10.48
CA ARG A 146 -23.06 -11.09 -11.80
C ARG A 146 -21.77 -10.39 -12.19
N LEU A 147 -21.61 -9.13 -11.78
CA LEU A 147 -20.42 -8.32 -12.07
C LEU A 147 -19.21 -8.73 -11.21
N TYR A 148 -19.42 -9.58 -10.22
CA TYR A 148 -18.46 -10.05 -9.22
C TYR A 148 -18.25 -11.57 -9.23
N LEU A 149 -18.79 -12.29 -10.22
CA LEU A 149 -18.69 -13.76 -10.28
C LEU A 149 -17.29 -14.26 -10.67
N SER A 150 -16.49 -13.42 -11.31
CA SER A 150 -15.11 -13.73 -11.68
C SER A 150 -14.17 -13.17 -10.64
N SER A 151 -13.15 -13.95 -10.26
CA SER A 151 -12.00 -13.48 -9.47
C SER A 151 -11.25 -12.31 -10.12
N SER A 152 -11.49 -12.08 -11.42
CA SER A 152 -10.93 -10.98 -12.21
C SER A 152 -12.00 -9.96 -12.60
N SER A 153 -12.88 -9.60 -11.67
CA SER A 153 -13.86 -8.53 -11.92
C SER A 153 -13.13 -7.21 -12.20
N PRO A 154 -13.52 -6.44 -13.23
CA PRO A 154 -12.89 -5.16 -13.56
C PRO A 154 -13.26 -4.03 -12.58
N PHE A 155 -14.01 -4.35 -11.51
CA PHE A 155 -14.54 -3.38 -10.56
C PHE A 155 -14.00 -3.54 -9.14
N ILE A 156 -13.08 -4.48 -8.92
CA ILE A 156 -12.37 -4.64 -7.65
C ILE A 156 -10.90 -4.94 -7.93
N PHE A 157 -10.03 -4.20 -7.27
CA PHE A 157 -8.58 -4.28 -7.43
C PHE A 157 -7.93 -4.52 -6.08
N PHE A 158 -6.94 -5.40 -6.06
CA PHE A 158 -6.01 -5.58 -4.96
C PHE A 158 -4.67 -5.03 -5.43
N ASP A 159 -4.29 -3.86 -4.93
CA ASP A 159 -3.04 -3.21 -5.34
C ASP A 159 -2.45 -2.37 -4.21
N ASP A 160 -1.16 -2.07 -4.29
CA ASP A 160 -0.51 -1.06 -3.45
C ASP A 160 -0.63 0.28 -4.16
N LEU A 161 -1.59 1.12 -3.75
CA LEU A 161 -1.92 2.36 -4.45
C LEU A 161 -0.98 3.51 -4.08
N ASP A 162 -0.56 3.59 -2.82
CA ASP A 162 0.23 4.71 -2.29
C ASP A 162 1.71 4.38 -2.08
N ALA A 163 2.15 3.21 -2.55
CA ALA A 163 3.51 2.70 -2.50
C ALA A 163 4.04 2.49 -1.06
N ASP A 164 3.15 2.18 -0.11
CA ASP A 164 3.50 1.93 1.29
C ASP A 164 3.81 0.45 1.60
N ASN A 165 3.79 -0.42 0.58
CA ASN A 165 3.91 -1.88 0.63
C ASN A 165 2.78 -2.57 1.42
N LYS A 166 1.63 -1.92 1.60
CA LYS A 166 0.41 -2.54 2.09
C LYS A 166 -0.59 -2.67 0.95
N MET A 167 -1.31 -3.78 0.97
CA MET A 167 -2.34 -4.04 -0.02
C MET A 167 -3.60 -3.24 0.29
N ASP A 168 -4.04 -2.43 -0.65
CA ASP A 168 -5.35 -1.81 -0.67
C ASP A 168 -6.37 -2.68 -1.40
N VAL A 169 -7.65 -2.47 -1.06
CA VAL A 169 -8.77 -2.96 -1.86
C VAL A 169 -9.54 -1.76 -2.39
N LEU A 170 -9.50 -1.57 -3.72
CA LEU A 170 -10.27 -0.54 -4.40
C LEU A 170 -11.46 -1.17 -5.10
N MET A 171 -12.65 -0.60 -4.94
CA MET A 171 -13.88 -1.21 -5.43
C MET A 171 -14.94 -0.21 -5.90
N ALA A 172 -15.41 -0.38 -7.13
CA ALA A 172 -16.66 0.23 -7.58
C ALA A 172 -17.85 -0.62 -7.08
N VAL A 173 -18.81 0.01 -6.40
CA VAL A 173 -19.89 -0.71 -5.70
C VAL A 173 -21.15 -0.81 -6.55
N HIS A 174 -21.43 -2.00 -7.11
CA HIS A 174 -22.60 -2.28 -7.91
C HIS A 174 -23.72 -2.91 -7.09
N THR A 175 -24.80 -2.17 -6.89
CA THR A 175 -26.03 -2.65 -6.28
C THR A 175 -27.07 -2.91 -7.36
N LYS A 176 -28.19 -3.54 -6.99
CA LYS A 176 -29.30 -3.80 -7.91
C LYS A 176 -30.03 -2.53 -8.33
N ASP A 177 -30.03 -1.53 -7.44
CA ASP A 177 -30.74 -0.28 -7.65
C ASP A 177 -29.82 0.80 -8.25
N ASN A 178 -28.50 0.68 -8.03
CA ASN A 178 -27.47 1.60 -8.54
C ASN A 178 -26.27 0.84 -9.10
N ILE A 179 -25.88 1.13 -10.35
CA ILE A 179 -24.76 0.46 -11.00
C ILE A 179 -23.48 1.28 -10.75
N ALA A 180 -22.70 0.95 -9.73
CA ALA A 180 -21.45 1.63 -9.40
C ALA A 180 -21.56 3.15 -9.29
N ASP A 181 -22.39 3.59 -8.36
CA ASP A 181 -22.55 5.00 -8.02
C ASP A 181 -21.40 5.57 -7.17
N ARG A 182 -20.53 4.69 -6.65
CA ARG A 182 -19.40 5.04 -5.79
C ARG A 182 -18.20 4.10 -5.98
N LEU A 183 -17.03 4.65 -5.68
CA LEU A 183 -15.75 3.99 -5.56
C LEU A 183 -15.30 4.04 -4.08
N VAL A 184 -14.79 2.94 -3.55
CA VAL A 184 -14.36 2.83 -2.16
C VAL A 184 -12.94 2.26 -2.11
N ARG A 185 -12.04 2.92 -1.37
CA ARG A 185 -10.71 2.38 -1.02
C ARG A 185 -10.74 1.88 0.41
N LEU A 186 -10.30 0.64 0.62
CA LEU A 186 -10.23 -0.02 1.93
C LEU A 186 -8.78 -0.40 2.22
N ASP A 187 -8.39 -0.31 3.49
CA ASP A 187 -7.09 -0.79 3.94
C ASP A 187 -7.03 -2.32 4.04
N VAL A 188 -5.85 -2.85 4.36
CA VAL A 188 -5.58 -4.28 4.56
C VAL A 188 -6.49 -4.96 5.61
N GLN A 189 -7.12 -4.20 6.52
CA GLN A 189 -8.07 -4.70 7.52
C GLN A 189 -9.55 -4.51 7.11
N GLY A 190 -9.83 -3.98 5.93
CA GLY A 190 -11.17 -3.72 5.44
C GLY A 190 -11.81 -2.46 6.02
N ARG A 191 -11.01 -1.54 6.58
CA ARG A 191 -11.52 -0.22 7.01
C ARG A 191 -11.53 0.71 5.81
N VAL A 192 -12.62 1.46 5.65
CA VAL A 192 -12.75 2.46 4.59
C VAL A 192 -11.74 3.58 4.85
N ILE A 193 -10.86 3.83 3.88
CA ILE A 193 -9.96 4.98 3.86
C ILE A 193 -10.74 6.19 3.33
N TRP A 194 -11.37 6.04 2.16
CA TRP A 194 -12.23 7.06 1.55
C TRP A 194 -13.29 6.46 0.62
N GLU A 195 -14.29 7.27 0.29
CA GLU A 195 -15.32 7.00 -0.71
C GLU A 195 -15.36 8.17 -1.71
N TYR A 196 -15.49 7.87 -2.99
CA TYR A 196 -15.63 8.84 -4.07
C TYR A 196 -16.91 8.58 -4.87
N ARG A 197 -17.61 9.65 -5.26
CA ARG A 197 -18.81 9.60 -6.09
C ARG A 197 -18.63 10.48 -7.33
N PRO A 198 -18.70 9.92 -8.55
CA PRO A 198 -18.45 10.69 -9.77
C PRO A 198 -19.65 11.52 -10.22
N GLY A 199 -20.84 11.32 -9.64
CA GLY A 199 -22.06 11.98 -10.04
C GLY A 199 -22.00 13.50 -9.91
N LEU A 200 -22.07 14.21 -11.03
CA LEU A 200 -22.16 15.67 -11.08
C LEU A 200 -23.25 16.10 -12.06
N ALA A 201 -24.22 16.86 -11.58
CA ALA A 201 -25.26 17.42 -12.44
C ALA A 201 -24.61 18.38 -13.46
N CYS A 202 -25.04 18.31 -14.71
CA CYS A 202 -24.43 19.06 -15.80
C CYS A 202 -25.49 19.64 -16.74
N GLN A 203 -25.12 20.71 -17.45
CA GLN A 203 -25.99 21.38 -18.40
C GLN A 203 -25.39 21.32 -19.81
N TYR A 204 -26.20 20.87 -20.76
CA TYR A 204 -25.89 20.75 -22.18
C TYR A 204 -26.99 21.46 -22.96
N GLY A 205 -26.62 22.55 -23.66
CA GLY A 205 -27.58 23.50 -24.21
C GLY A 205 -28.60 23.98 -23.16
N HIS A 206 -29.88 23.77 -23.45
CA HIS A 206 -30.99 24.12 -22.54
C HIS A 206 -31.42 23.01 -21.58
N ARG A 207 -30.76 21.84 -21.63
CA ARG A 207 -31.14 20.68 -20.81
C ARG A 207 -30.19 20.50 -19.64
N THR A 208 -30.76 20.25 -18.47
CA THR A 208 -30.05 19.84 -17.27
C THR A 208 -30.16 18.33 -17.11
N TYR A 209 -29.02 17.69 -16.86
CA TYR A 209 -28.88 16.28 -16.57
C TYR A 209 -28.60 16.11 -15.08
N SER A 210 -29.20 15.10 -14.45
CA SER A 210 -28.99 14.83 -13.02
C SER A 210 -27.58 14.31 -12.76
N SER A 211 -27.21 14.21 -11.48
CA SER A 211 -25.95 13.61 -11.03
C SER A 211 -25.97 12.07 -11.06
N ASP A 212 -26.92 11.46 -11.76
CA ASP A 212 -27.07 10.00 -11.85
C ASP A 212 -26.08 9.41 -12.85
N PHE A 213 -24.84 9.21 -12.39
CA PHE A 213 -23.76 8.60 -13.16
C PHE A 213 -23.37 7.24 -12.56
N ASP A 214 -23.03 6.32 -13.46
CA ASP A 214 -22.52 5.00 -13.13
C ASP A 214 -21.04 4.94 -13.56
N ILE A 215 -20.17 4.41 -12.70
CA ILE A 215 -18.80 4.07 -13.10
C ILE A 215 -18.86 2.89 -14.08
N LYS A 216 -18.36 3.09 -15.30
CA LYS A 216 -18.34 2.06 -16.35
C LYS A 216 -16.97 1.43 -16.52
N LEU A 217 -15.90 2.20 -16.32
CA LEU A 217 -14.52 1.71 -16.42
C LEU A 217 -13.69 2.24 -15.26
N LEU A 218 -12.77 1.40 -14.82
CA LEU A 218 -11.72 1.74 -13.88
C LEU A 218 -10.39 1.27 -14.46
N HIS A 219 -9.36 2.11 -14.36
CA HIS A 219 -8.00 1.79 -14.75
C HIS A 219 -7.01 2.35 -13.74
N LEU A 220 -6.05 1.52 -13.32
CA LEU A 220 -4.98 1.88 -12.38
C LEU A 220 -3.68 1.97 -13.14
N SER A 221 -2.94 3.06 -12.96
CA SER A 221 -1.64 3.25 -13.59
C SER A 221 -0.83 4.23 -12.78
N ASP A 222 0.48 4.02 -12.71
CA ASP A 222 1.43 5.06 -12.31
C ASP A 222 1.60 6.01 -13.50
N LEU A 223 0.88 7.12 -13.47
CA LEU A 223 0.77 8.06 -14.59
C LEU A 223 1.95 9.02 -14.64
N ASN A 224 2.58 9.28 -13.50
CA ASN A 224 3.60 10.31 -13.34
C ASN A 224 5.01 9.73 -13.04
N GLY A 225 5.13 8.41 -12.85
CA GLY A 225 6.37 7.70 -12.58
C GLY A 225 6.86 7.77 -11.13
N ASP A 226 6.02 8.17 -10.17
CA ASP A 226 6.38 8.32 -8.76
C ASP A 226 6.24 7.01 -7.94
N GLY A 227 5.76 5.94 -8.58
CA GLY A 227 5.52 4.62 -7.99
C GLY A 227 4.15 4.45 -7.35
N LYS A 228 3.37 5.52 -7.19
CA LYS A 228 1.98 5.47 -6.76
C LYS A 228 1.07 5.28 -7.97
N LYS A 229 -0.12 4.74 -7.74
CA LYS A 229 -1.09 4.48 -8.82
C LYS A 229 -2.23 5.46 -8.74
N GLU A 230 -2.34 6.32 -9.75
CA GLU A 230 -3.55 7.07 -9.99
C GLU A 230 -4.69 6.18 -10.50
N ILE A 231 -5.90 6.65 -10.27
CA ILE A 231 -7.14 5.94 -10.56
C ILE A 231 -7.90 6.73 -11.62
N ILE A 232 -8.03 6.15 -12.80
CA ILE A 232 -8.84 6.71 -13.88
C ILE A 232 -10.25 6.14 -13.76
N VAL A 233 -11.22 7.02 -13.55
CA VAL A 233 -12.63 6.70 -13.40
C VAL A 233 -13.40 7.22 -14.61
N ASP A 234 -13.95 6.32 -15.42
CA ASP A 234 -14.97 6.68 -16.41
C ASP A 234 -16.36 6.53 -15.79
N ALA A 235 -17.10 7.63 -15.76
CA ALA A 235 -18.47 7.67 -15.28
C ALA A 235 -19.41 8.19 -16.37
N CYS A 236 -20.45 7.42 -16.66
CA CYS A 236 -21.43 7.75 -17.68
C CYS A 236 -22.80 7.98 -17.07
N HIS A 237 -23.53 9.00 -17.54
CA HIS A 237 -24.90 9.25 -17.10
C HIS A 237 -25.78 8.01 -17.41
N LYS A 238 -26.58 7.57 -16.44
CA LYS A 238 -27.34 6.29 -16.49
C LYS A 238 -28.10 6.04 -17.80
N ILE A 239 -28.80 7.06 -18.28
CA ILE A 239 -29.68 6.96 -19.45
C ILE A 239 -29.32 7.91 -20.60
N ASN A 240 -28.31 8.76 -20.45
CA ASN A 240 -28.00 9.84 -21.40
C ASN A 240 -26.52 9.83 -21.78
N PHE A 241 -26.16 10.61 -22.78
CA PHE A 241 -24.83 10.64 -23.37
C PHE A 241 -23.69 11.26 -22.53
N PRO A 242 -23.91 12.14 -21.52
CA PRO A 242 -22.79 12.75 -20.81
C PRO A 242 -21.88 11.71 -20.17
N CYS A 243 -20.58 11.88 -20.40
CA CYS A 243 -19.54 10.99 -19.93
C CYS A 243 -18.43 11.85 -19.31
N ARG A 244 -18.04 11.51 -18.09
CA ARG A 244 -17.09 12.22 -17.25
C ARG A 244 -15.94 11.29 -16.92
N ILE A 245 -14.74 11.70 -17.27
CA ILE A 245 -13.49 11.03 -16.96
C ILE A 245 -12.84 11.82 -15.83
N VAL A 246 -12.45 11.13 -14.77
CA VAL A 246 -11.79 11.74 -13.61
C VAL A 246 -10.54 10.96 -13.27
N VAL A 247 -9.45 11.66 -13.02
CA VAL A 247 -8.22 11.08 -12.48
C VAL A 247 -8.15 11.42 -11.00
N LEU A 248 -8.05 10.41 -10.15
CA LEU A 248 -7.86 10.55 -8.71
C LEU A 248 -6.43 10.12 -8.33
N ASP A 249 -5.87 10.79 -7.33
CA ASP A 249 -4.69 10.28 -6.63
C ASP A 249 -5.07 9.10 -5.68
N PRO A 250 -4.09 8.41 -5.07
CA PRO A 250 -4.37 7.32 -4.14
C PRO A 250 -5.20 7.74 -2.92
N ASP A 251 -5.15 9.02 -2.54
CA ASP A 251 -5.89 9.58 -1.39
C ASP A 251 -7.33 9.97 -1.77
N GLY A 252 -7.73 9.78 -3.04
CA GLY A 252 -9.07 10.02 -3.55
C GLY A 252 -9.33 11.46 -3.96
N PHE A 253 -8.29 12.31 -4.02
CA PHE A 253 -8.42 13.68 -4.50
C PHE A 253 -8.36 13.74 -6.03
N THR A 254 -9.24 14.54 -6.61
CA THR A 254 -9.29 14.77 -8.06
C THR A 254 -8.08 15.58 -8.52
N GLN A 255 -7.28 14.98 -9.42
CA GLN A 255 -6.15 15.61 -10.09
C GLN A 255 -6.57 16.30 -11.39
N GLY A 256 -7.62 15.79 -12.05
CA GLY A 256 -8.18 16.39 -13.25
C GLY A 256 -9.49 15.74 -13.69
N GLU A 257 -10.22 16.45 -14.54
CA GLU A 257 -11.50 15.97 -15.06
C GLU A 257 -11.72 16.38 -16.51
N TYR A 258 -12.36 15.50 -17.28
CA TYR A 258 -12.63 15.73 -18.69
C TYR A 258 -14.01 15.21 -19.06
N TRP A 259 -14.70 15.91 -19.95
CA TRP A 259 -16.06 15.57 -20.37
C TRP A 259 -16.12 15.19 -21.84
N ASN A 260 -16.71 14.04 -22.14
CA ASN A 260 -16.97 13.63 -23.51
C ASN A 260 -18.48 13.62 -23.80
N THR A 261 -18.86 14.13 -24.97
CA THR A 261 -20.22 13.96 -25.48
C THR A 261 -20.43 12.57 -26.08
N GLY A 262 -20.63 11.58 -25.21
CA GLY A 262 -20.82 10.18 -25.58
C GLY A 262 -19.96 9.28 -24.71
N HIS A 263 -20.36 8.02 -24.58
CA HIS A 263 -19.73 7.10 -23.62
C HIS A 263 -18.36 6.63 -24.11
N ILE A 264 -17.42 6.53 -23.18
CA ILE A 264 -16.15 5.83 -23.35
C ILE A 264 -16.37 4.36 -22.99
N VAL A 265 -15.67 3.48 -23.70
CA VAL A 265 -15.82 2.02 -23.53
C VAL A 265 -14.48 1.30 -23.36
N THR A 266 -13.36 2.00 -23.53
CA THR A 266 -12.02 1.45 -23.31
C THR A 266 -11.03 2.53 -22.88
N ILE A 267 -10.12 2.15 -21.99
CA ILE A 267 -9.03 2.99 -21.46
C ILE A 267 -7.72 2.20 -21.61
N LYS A 268 -6.66 2.90 -22.04
CA LYS A 268 -5.27 2.44 -21.99
C LYS A 268 -4.38 3.56 -21.50
N THR A 269 -3.26 3.21 -20.89
CA THR A 269 -2.19 4.15 -20.53
C THR A 269 -0.91 3.70 -21.21
N VAL A 270 -0.16 4.65 -21.77
CA VAL A 270 1.14 4.42 -22.39
C VAL A 270 1.90 5.74 -22.48
N ASP A 271 3.21 5.70 -22.21
CA ASP A 271 4.13 6.79 -22.55
C ASP A 271 4.29 6.85 -24.07
N LEU A 272 3.50 7.73 -24.70
CA LEU A 272 3.36 7.84 -26.15
C LEU A 272 4.51 8.67 -26.73
N ASN A 273 4.96 9.68 -25.99
CA ASN A 273 5.92 10.69 -26.43
C ASN A 273 7.34 10.51 -25.83
N HIS A 274 7.55 9.49 -24.99
CA HIS A 274 8.80 9.15 -24.30
C HIS A 274 9.27 10.22 -23.30
N ASP A 275 8.34 10.90 -22.63
CA ASP A 275 8.65 11.91 -21.61
C ASP A 275 8.57 11.38 -20.16
N ASN A 276 8.30 10.07 -20.00
CA ASN A 276 8.08 9.34 -18.75
C ASN A 276 6.76 9.64 -18.03
N TYR A 277 5.87 10.43 -18.62
CA TYR A 277 4.47 10.48 -18.22
C TYR A 277 3.68 9.51 -19.10
N GLN A 278 2.67 8.86 -18.52
CA GLN A 278 1.75 8.06 -19.31
C GLN A 278 0.68 8.97 -19.90
N GLU A 279 0.44 8.91 -21.20
CA GLU A 279 -0.78 9.44 -21.79
C GLU A 279 -1.95 8.49 -21.55
N ILE A 280 -3.15 9.07 -21.36
CA ILE A 280 -4.39 8.30 -21.27
C ILE A 280 -5.05 8.25 -22.65
N LEU A 281 -5.18 7.04 -23.19
CA LEU A 281 -5.88 6.76 -24.44
C LEU A 281 -7.29 6.27 -24.12
N LEU A 282 -8.30 7.01 -24.59
CA LEU A 282 -9.71 6.70 -24.41
C LEU A 282 -10.36 6.37 -25.75
N GLY A 283 -11.09 5.27 -25.80
CA GLY A 283 -11.87 4.87 -26.97
C GLY A 283 -13.36 4.91 -26.66
N GLY A 284 -14.12 5.57 -27.53
CA GLY A 284 -15.55 5.70 -27.32
C GLY A 284 -16.29 6.21 -28.54
N VAL A 285 -17.37 6.94 -28.26
CA VAL A 285 -18.23 7.55 -29.27
C VAL A 285 -18.36 9.04 -29.00
N ASN A 286 -18.41 9.83 -30.07
CA ASN A 286 -18.87 11.21 -30.01
C ASN A 286 -20.26 11.28 -30.64
N ASN A 287 -21.27 11.58 -29.83
CA ASN A 287 -22.67 11.64 -30.25
C ASN A 287 -23.01 12.88 -31.07
N ASN A 288 -22.24 13.96 -30.89
CA ASN A 288 -22.41 15.17 -31.68
C ASN A 288 -22.04 14.91 -33.14
N TYR A 289 -20.91 14.24 -33.37
CA TYR A 289 -20.41 13.91 -34.72
C TYR A 289 -20.88 12.55 -35.24
N GLN A 290 -21.58 11.76 -34.42
CA GLN A 290 -22.03 10.41 -34.72
C GLN A 290 -20.91 9.47 -35.22
N ARG A 291 -19.75 9.52 -34.56
CA ARG A 291 -18.56 8.76 -34.94
C ARG A 291 -17.89 8.13 -33.73
N GLY A 292 -17.16 7.04 -33.97
CA GLY A 292 -16.18 6.55 -33.01
C GLY A 292 -15.12 7.62 -32.79
N CYS A 293 -14.68 7.78 -31.54
CA CYS A 293 -13.64 8.73 -31.18
C CYS A 293 -12.50 8.06 -30.41
N LEU A 294 -11.30 8.57 -30.64
CA LEU A 294 -10.08 8.26 -29.90
C LEU A 294 -9.59 9.58 -29.30
N ILE A 295 -9.38 9.60 -27.98
CA ILE A 295 -9.01 10.78 -27.21
C ILE A 295 -7.71 10.47 -26.49
N ILE A 296 -6.73 11.36 -26.59
CA ILE A 296 -5.43 11.26 -25.92
C ILE A 296 -5.36 12.41 -24.93
N LEU A 297 -5.24 12.11 -23.63
CA LEU A 297 -5.10 13.11 -22.57
C LEU A 297 -3.67 13.11 -22.02
N ASP A 298 -3.13 14.31 -21.80
CA ASP A 298 -1.92 14.52 -21.01
C ASP A 298 -2.30 14.55 -19.53
N VAL A 299 -1.64 13.75 -18.71
CA VAL A 299 -1.95 13.63 -17.28
C VAL A 299 -1.59 14.87 -16.47
N ARG A 300 -0.75 15.76 -17.02
CA ARG A 300 -0.36 17.01 -16.38
C ARG A 300 -1.45 18.07 -16.46
N GLU A 301 -2.35 17.98 -17.44
CA GLU A 301 -3.44 18.92 -17.63
C GLU A 301 -4.68 18.25 -18.22
N ILE A 302 -5.64 17.91 -17.36
CA ILE A 302 -6.91 17.29 -17.74
C ILE A 302 -8.06 18.20 -17.33
N THR A 303 -8.56 19.00 -18.27
CA THR A 303 -9.72 19.88 -18.07
C THR A 303 -10.59 19.96 -19.33
N GLY A 304 -11.80 20.51 -19.16
CA GLY A 304 -12.67 20.87 -20.28
C GLY A 304 -13.43 19.70 -20.89
N CYS A 305 -13.71 19.79 -22.18
CA CYS A 305 -14.60 18.86 -22.85
C CYS A 305 -14.31 18.66 -24.34
N SER A 306 -14.90 17.60 -24.89
CA SER A 306 -14.80 17.22 -26.29
C SER A 306 -15.13 18.36 -27.26
N PRO A 307 -14.54 18.38 -28.46
CA PRO A 307 -14.68 19.48 -29.42
C PRO A 307 -16.13 19.91 -29.70
N PRO A 308 -16.40 21.23 -29.73
CA PRO A 308 -17.73 21.77 -29.98
C PRO A 308 -18.14 21.64 -31.45
N GLN A 309 -19.45 21.53 -31.68
CA GLN A 309 -20.06 21.84 -32.97
C GLN A 309 -20.97 23.05 -32.80
N ALA A 310 -20.85 24.02 -33.71
CA ALA A 310 -21.71 25.19 -33.70
C ALA A 310 -23.20 24.79 -33.72
N ASN A 311 -24.01 25.46 -32.88
CA ASN A 311 -25.45 25.24 -32.73
C ASN A 311 -25.84 23.82 -32.27
N SER A 312 -24.98 23.15 -31.50
CA SER A 312 -25.28 21.84 -30.93
C SER A 312 -25.62 21.92 -29.44
N ASP A 313 -26.66 21.19 -29.03
CA ASP A 313 -27.00 20.95 -27.63
C ASP A 313 -26.06 19.93 -26.97
N PHE A 314 -25.15 19.28 -27.72
CA PHE A 314 -24.18 18.31 -27.20
C PHE A 314 -22.91 18.95 -26.63
N PHE A 315 -22.89 20.29 -26.49
CA PHE A 315 -21.79 21.00 -25.85
C PHE A 315 -22.22 21.55 -24.50
N PRO A 316 -21.43 21.33 -23.43
CA PRO A 316 -21.81 21.75 -22.11
C PRO A 316 -21.59 23.26 -21.92
N ALA A 317 -22.63 23.96 -21.46
CA ALA A 317 -22.73 25.43 -21.55
C ALA A 317 -21.71 26.22 -20.71
N HIS A 318 -21.10 25.58 -19.70
CA HIS A 318 -20.22 26.22 -18.72
C HIS A 318 -18.78 25.68 -18.75
N TYR A 319 -18.43 24.85 -19.73
CA TYR A 319 -17.11 24.24 -19.79
C TYR A 319 -16.23 24.91 -20.84
N THR A 320 -14.95 24.91 -20.55
CA THR A 320 -13.90 25.34 -21.46
C THR A 320 -13.65 24.29 -22.54
N PRO A 321 -13.05 24.68 -23.68
CA PRO A 321 -12.40 23.73 -24.58
C PRO A 321 -11.51 22.76 -23.80
N GLY A 322 -11.49 21.51 -24.24
CA GLY A 322 -10.70 20.46 -23.60
C GLY A 322 -9.20 20.61 -23.83
N THR A 323 -8.43 20.05 -22.90
CA THR A 323 -6.96 19.98 -22.92
C THR A 323 -6.43 18.66 -23.49
N GLU A 324 -7.27 17.91 -24.21
CA GLU A 324 -6.81 16.69 -24.87
C GLU A 324 -5.65 16.99 -25.81
N LEU A 325 -4.57 16.20 -25.76
CA LEU A 325 -3.46 16.32 -26.71
C LEU A 325 -3.97 16.09 -28.13
N PHE A 326 -4.85 15.09 -28.29
CA PHE A 326 -5.48 14.79 -29.56
C PHE A 326 -6.92 14.32 -29.35
N TYR A 327 -7.82 14.85 -30.18
CA TYR A 327 -9.15 14.29 -30.39
C TYR A 327 -9.29 13.81 -31.84
N ILE A 328 -9.57 12.52 -32.03
CA ILE A 328 -9.57 11.88 -33.34
C ILE A 328 -10.95 11.26 -33.60
N LEU A 329 -11.57 11.60 -34.74
CA LEU A 329 -12.79 10.95 -35.21
C LEU A 329 -12.46 9.87 -36.23
N ILE A 330 -12.92 8.66 -35.94
CA ILE A 330 -12.78 7.50 -36.82
C ILE A 330 -13.92 7.51 -37.86
N PRO A 331 -13.62 7.40 -39.16
CA PRO A 331 -14.65 7.46 -40.19
C PRO A 331 -15.50 6.17 -40.21
N PRO A 332 -16.81 6.28 -40.49
CA PRO A 332 -17.64 5.11 -40.66
C PRO A 332 -17.34 4.41 -41.99
N ASP A 333 -17.25 3.08 -41.94
CA ASP A 333 -17.06 2.23 -43.12
C ASP A 333 -18.38 2.03 -43.90
N SER A 334 -18.26 1.46 -45.11
CA SER A 334 -19.40 1.26 -46.01
C SER A 334 -20.49 0.33 -45.44
N LEU A 335 -20.09 -0.69 -44.66
CA LEU A 335 -21.03 -1.63 -44.05
C LEU A 335 -21.77 -0.97 -42.88
N SER A 336 -21.06 -0.23 -42.02
CA SER A 336 -21.69 0.53 -40.93
C SER A 336 -22.68 1.57 -41.46
N LYS A 337 -22.33 2.28 -42.54
CA LYS A 337 -23.24 3.21 -43.23
C LYS A 337 -24.49 2.51 -43.75
N PHE A 338 -24.34 1.34 -44.37
CA PHE A 338 -25.46 0.56 -44.90
C PHE A 338 -26.41 0.09 -43.80
N LEU A 339 -25.88 -0.31 -42.64
CA LEU A 339 -26.68 -0.79 -41.52
C LEU A 339 -27.28 0.34 -40.66
N PHE A 340 -26.99 1.60 -40.98
CA PHE A 340 -27.33 2.77 -40.15
C PHE A 340 -26.85 2.63 -38.70
N ILE A 341 -25.67 2.06 -38.53
CA ILE A 341 -25.07 1.81 -37.23
C ILE A 341 -24.04 2.89 -36.95
N GLN A 342 -24.22 3.62 -35.84
CA GLN A 342 -23.19 4.46 -35.27
C GLN A 342 -22.14 3.55 -34.62
N ASP A 343 -20.92 3.61 -35.15
CA ASP A 343 -19.82 2.81 -34.61
C ASP A 343 -19.09 3.54 -33.47
N THR A 344 -18.38 2.77 -32.67
CA THR A 344 -17.67 3.21 -31.46
C THR A 344 -16.27 2.64 -31.50
N VAL A 345 -15.24 3.39 -31.07
CA VAL A 345 -13.94 2.79 -30.81
C VAL A 345 -14.05 1.91 -29.56
N PHE A 346 -14.04 0.60 -29.74
CA PHE A 346 -14.35 -0.39 -28.72
C PHE A 346 -13.13 -0.97 -28.02
N SER A 347 -12.02 -1.12 -28.74
CA SER A 347 -10.76 -1.56 -28.16
C SER A 347 -9.60 -0.70 -28.65
N ILE A 348 -8.59 -0.62 -27.80
CA ILE A 348 -7.27 -0.07 -28.10
C ILE A 348 -6.28 -1.16 -27.70
N ASP A 349 -5.47 -1.60 -28.67
CA ASP A 349 -4.50 -2.68 -28.51
C ASP A 349 -3.11 -2.12 -28.81
N LEU A 350 -2.25 -2.09 -27.79
CA LEU A 350 -0.88 -1.57 -27.85
C LEU A 350 0.08 -2.68 -28.31
N PHE A 351 1.08 -2.31 -29.12
CA PHE A 351 2.11 -3.22 -29.60
C PHE A 351 3.52 -2.74 -29.23
N ASN A 352 4.45 -3.68 -29.10
CA ASN A 352 5.84 -3.42 -28.71
C ASN A 352 6.65 -2.64 -29.77
N ASP A 353 6.15 -2.52 -31.00
CA ASP A 353 6.79 -1.81 -32.11
C ASP A 353 6.42 -0.32 -32.16
N GLN A 354 5.96 0.25 -31.04
CA GLN A 354 5.48 1.65 -30.94
C GLN A 354 4.32 1.95 -31.89
N THR A 355 3.44 0.96 -32.04
CA THR A 355 2.18 1.10 -32.77
C THR A 355 1.03 0.65 -31.88
N PHE A 356 -0.18 1.07 -32.26
CA PHE A 356 -1.40 0.57 -31.64
C PHE A 356 -2.50 0.44 -32.68
N THR A 357 -3.51 -0.37 -32.39
CA THR A 357 -4.72 -0.45 -33.19
C THR A 357 -5.92 -0.02 -32.38
N VAL A 358 -6.86 0.64 -33.04
CA VAL A 358 -8.20 0.81 -32.53
C VAL A 358 -9.18 -0.03 -33.34
N CYS A 359 -10.10 -0.72 -32.66
CA CYS A 359 -11.12 -1.54 -33.31
C CYS A 359 -12.49 -0.92 -33.12
N THR A 360 -13.29 -0.87 -34.18
CA THR A 360 -14.68 -0.44 -34.08
C THR A 360 -15.59 -1.57 -33.58
N ASN A 361 -16.66 -1.25 -32.85
CA ASN A 361 -17.50 -2.26 -32.19
C ASN A 361 -18.30 -3.12 -33.18
N LYS A 362 -18.94 -2.47 -34.16
CA LYS A 362 -20.05 -3.09 -34.90
C LYS A 362 -19.58 -3.73 -36.19
N SER A 363 -18.74 -3.04 -36.96
CA SER A 363 -18.15 -3.60 -38.17
C SER A 363 -16.81 -4.31 -37.94
N ARG A 364 -16.19 -4.19 -36.74
CA ARG A 364 -14.85 -4.75 -36.44
C ARG A 364 -13.82 -4.33 -37.48
N VAL A 365 -13.82 -3.05 -37.83
CA VAL A 365 -12.78 -2.42 -38.65
C VAL A 365 -11.67 -1.95 -37.72
N PHE A 366 -10.44 -2.29 -38.07
CA PHE A 366 -9.24 -1.93 -37.31
C PHE A 366 -8.53 -0.79 -38.02
N TYR A 367 -8.13 0.22 -37.26
CA TYR A 367 -7.28 1.32 -37.71
C TYR A 367 -5.97 1.24 -36.94
N LYS A 368 -4.84 1.09 -37.65
CA LYS A 368 -3.50 1.03 -37.06
C LYS A 368 -2.84 2.40 -37.09
N PHE A 369 -2.21 2.79 -35.99
CA PHE A 369 -1.50 4.06 -35.82
C PHE A 369 -0.09 3.83 -35.29
N ASN A 370 0.82 4.74 -35.63
CA ASN A 370 2.07 4.94 -34.89
C ASN A 370 1.78 5.70 -33.59
N PHE A 371 2.75 5.73 -32.66
CA PHE A 371 2.66 6.55 -31.45
C PHE A 371 2.66 8.07 -31.74
N ASP A 372 3.20 8.53 -32.86
CA ASP A 372 3.02 9.92 -33.33
C ASP A 372 1.60 10.21 -33.88
N LEU A 373 0.69 9.24 -33.74
CA LEU A 373 -0.70 9.25 -34.21
C LEU A 373 -0.86 9.35 -35.72
N SER A 374 0.20 9.12 -36.49
CA SER A 374 0.08 8.94 -37.94
C SER A 374 -0.62 7.62 -38.27
N PRO A 375 -1.63 7.64 -39.15
CA PRO A 375 -2.39 6.44 -39.48
C PRO A 375 -1.61 5.59 -40.49
N LEU A 376 -1.47 4.30 -40.19
CA LEU A 376 -0.68 3.33 -40.96
C LEU A 376 -1.54 2.45 -41.88
N ASP A 377 -2.58 1.84 -41.33
CA ASP A 377 -3.36 0.79 -42.01
C ASP A 377 -4.82 0.79 -41.56
N VAL A 378 -5.69 0.25 -42.42
CA VAL A 378 -7.07 -0.10 -42.12
C VAL A 378 -7.37 -1.50 -42.65
N PHE A 379 -7.84 -2.39 -41.78
CA PHE A 379 -8.14 -3.77 -42.12
C PHE A 379 -9.38 -4.28 -41.38
N THR A 380 -9.90 -5.45 -41.75
CA THR A 380 -11.14 -6.01 -41.19
C THR A 380 -10.91 -7.33 -40.45
N GLY A 381 -11.67 -7.51 -39.37
CA GLY A 381 -11.76 -8.77 -38.65
C GLY A 381 -12.60 -9.84 -39.36
N LEU A 382 -12.71 -11.01 -38.73
CA LEU A 382 -13.54 -12.12 -39.22
C LEU A 382 -15.02 -11.76 -39.21
N GLU A 383 -15.47 -11.01 -38.19
CA GLU A 383 -16.85 -10.59 -38.00
C GLU A 383 -17.36 -9.72 -39.15
N PHE A 384 -16.52 -8.83 -39.70
CA PHE A 384 -16.88 -8.05 -40.88
C PHE A 384 -17.25 -8.97 -42.06
N LYS A 385 -16.47 -10.04 -42.26
CA LYS A 385 -16.72 -11.04 -43.31
C LYS A 385 -18.00 -11.82 -43.01
N GLN A 386 -18.22 -12.19 -41.74
CA GLN A 386 -19.41 -12.92 -41.32
C GLN A 386 -20.70 -12.10 -41.49
N ILE A 387 -20.69 -10.81 -41.12
CA ILE A 387 -21.84 -9.91 -41.34
C ILE A 387 -22.16 -9.85 -42.84
N ASN A 388 -21.16 -9.67 -43.69
CA ASN A 388 -21.34 -9.68 -45.14
C ASN A 388 -21.94 -10.99 -45.65
N GLN A 389 -21.45 -12.14 -45.18
CA GLN A 389 -21.98 -13.46 -45.55
C GLN A 389 -23.44 -13.62 -45.14
N ASN A 390 -23.79 -13.23 -43.92
CA ASN A 390 -25.16 -13.30 -43.41
C ASN A 390 -26.10 -12.40 -44.25
N LEU A 391 -25.69 -11.17 -44.58
CA LEU A 391 -26.49 -10.26 -45.41
C LEU A 391 -26.72 -10.81 -46.83
N ILE A 392 -25.75 -11.54 -47.40
CA ILE A 392 -25.91 -12.21 -48.69
C ILE A 392 -26.88 -13.39 -48.58
N GLN A 393 -26.73 -14.23 -47.55
CA GLN A 393 -27.62 -15.38 -47.32
C GLN A 393 -29.08 -14.94 -47.10
N GLU A 394 -29.28 -13.82 -46.41
CA GLU A 394 -30.60 -13.20 -46.20
C GLU A 394 -31.13 -12.46 -47.44
N GLY A 395 -30.35 -12.35 -48.52
CA GLY A 395 -30.75 -11.66 -49.75
C GLY A 395 -30.79 -10.13 -49.64
N LYS A 396 -30.25 -9.55 -48.55
CA LYS A 396 -30.21 -8.09 -48.31
C LYS A 396 -29.20 -7.38 -49.20
N ILE A 397 -28.11 -8.04 -49.56
CA ILE A 397 -27.10 -7.54 -50.49
C ILE A 397 -26.71 -8.62 -51.51
N LYS A 398 -26.26 -8.20 -52.69
CA LYS A 398 -25.82 -9.12 -53.77
C LYS A 398 -24.33 -9.44 -53.73
N THR A 399 -23.52 -8.51 -53.23
CA THR A 399 -22.06 -8.61 -53.18
C THR A 399 -21.55 -8.09 -51.84
N SER A 400 -20.42 -8.61 -51.38
CA SER A 400 -19.82 -8.18 -50.11
C SER A 400 -19.27 -6.76 -50.22
N PHE A 401 -19.52 -5.96 -49.19
CA PHE A 401 -18.85 -4.68 -48.98
C PHE A 401 -17.34 -4.88 -48.92
N GLN A 402 -16.62 -3.95 -49.56
CA GLN A 402 -15.16 -3.86 -49.50
C GLN A 402 -14.78 -2.60 -48.73
N ILE A 403 -13.69 -2.68 -47.97
CA ILE A 403 -13.09 -1.49 -47.37
C ILE A 403 -12.21 -0.79 -48.39
N ASN A 404 -12.34 0.53 -48.51
CA ASN A 404 -11.40 1.34 -49.25
C ASN A 404 -10.40 1.94 -48.25
N ARG A 405 -9.28 1.25 -48.05
CA ARG A 405 -8.24 1.61 -47.07
C ARG A 405 -7.76 3.06 -47.26
N GLU A 406 -7.36 3.44 -48.47
CA GLU A 406 -6.85 4.78 -48.74
C GLU A 406 -7.87 5.88 -48.42
N LYS A 407 -9.14 5.64 -48.76
CA LYS A 407 -10.23 6.56 -48.46
C LYS A 407 -10.45 6.68 -46.95
N LEU A 408 -10.54 5.56 -46.24
CA LEU A 408 -10.75 5.57 -44.79
C LEU A 408 -9.61 6.26 -44.05
N LEU A 409 -8.35 6.00 -44.42
CA LEU A 409 -7.19 6.69 -43.84
C LEU A 409 -7.26 8.21 -44.04
N LYS A 410 -7.69 8.69 -45.21
CA LYS A 410 -7.83 10.12 -45.53
C LYS A 410 -9.03 10.79 -44.87
N GLU A 411 -10.03 10.01 -44.43
CA GLU A 411 -11.26 10.51 -43.79
C GLU A 411 -11.16 10.55 -42.25
N ILE A 412 -10.03 10.12 -41.67
CA ILE A 412 -9.71 10.34 -40.25
C ILE A 412 -9.57 11.85 -40.02
N LEU A 413 -10.24 12.35 -38.99
CA LEU A 413 -10.22 13.77 -38.64
C LEU A 413 -9.57 13.96 -37.26
N TYR A 414 -8.70 14.96 -37.17
CA TYR A 414 -8.04 15.41 -35.95
C TYR A 414 -8.55 16.80 -35.60
N TRP A 415 -8.81 17.04 -34.33
CA TRP A 415 -9.12 18.37 -33.81
C TRP A 415 -7.83 19.10 -33.47
N ASN A 416 -7.62 20.29 -34.03
CA ASN A 416 -6.43 21.10 -33.76
C ASN A 416 -6.65 22.23 -32.73
N GLY A 417 -7.81 22.26 -32.06
CA GLY A 417 -8.22 23.34 -31.17
C GLY A 417 -9.20 24.34 -31.78
N GLN A 418 -9.31 24.38 -33.12
CA GLN A 418 -10.13 25.35 -33.85
C GLN A 418 -11.03 24.69 -34.90
N GLU A 419 -10.50 23.72 -35.64
CA GLU A 419 -11.19 23.03 -36.73
C GLU A 419 -10.75 21.57 -36.88
N TRP A 420 -11.50 20.84 -37.70
CA TRP A 420 -11.18 19.46 -38.06
C TRP A 420 -10.26 19.42 -39.27
N ILE A 421 -9.15 18.70 -39.14
CA ILE A 421 -8.16 18.53 -40.21
C ILE A 421 -7.90 17.04 -40.49
N SER A 422 -7.37 16.72 -41.68
CA SER A 422 -7.11 15.33 -42.13
C SER A 422 -5.68 14.84 -41.91
N LYS A 423 -4.89 15.58 -41.12
CA LYS A 423 -3.51 15.22 -40.76
C LYS A 423 -3.39 15.19 -39.25
N PRO A 424 -2.51 14.34 -38.68
CA PRO A 424 -2.20 14.41 -37.26
C PRO A 424 -1.79 15.82 -36.89
N SER A 425 -2.53 16.46 -35.99
CA SER A 425 -2.09 17.68 -35.33
C SER A 425 -2.63 17.70 -33.92
N PRO A 426 -1.80 18.09 -32.94
CA PRO A 426 -2.23 18.20 -31.57
C PRO A 426 -3.24 19.35 -31.44
N ASN A 427 -4.02 19.29 -30.38
CA ASN A 427 -4.84 20.40 -29.93
C ASN A 427 -3.92 21.54 -29.49
N LEU A 428 -3.90 22.62 -30.27
CA LEU A 428 -3.17 23.83 -29.92
C LEU A 428 -4.11 24.71 -29.11
N LEU A 429 -4.21 24.44 -27.80
CA LEU A 429 -4.79 25.42 -26.90
C LEU A 429 -3.88 26.65 -26.91
N GLN A 430 -4.45 27.81 -27.29
CA GLN A 430 -3.77 29.11 -27.23
C GLN A 430 -3.73 29.66 -25.81
#